data_AF-A0AAX3LZE9-F1
#
_entry.id   AF-A0AAX3LZE9-F1
#
_cell.length_a   1.000
_cell.length_b   1.000
_cell.length_c   1.000
_cell.angle_alpha   90.00
_cell.angle_beta   90.00
_cell.angle_gamma   90.00
#
_symmetry.space_group_name_H-M   'P 1'
#
loop_
_entity.id
_entity.type
_entity.pdbx_description
1 polymer ?
#
loop_
_entity_poly.entity_id
_entity_poly.type
_entity_poly.pdbx_seq_one_letter_code
_entity_poly.pdbx_strand_id
1 'polypeptide(L)'
;MYCNHCGANQPDNAVFCSQCGAKLQTPTEPSPDTQEIPNEQPPVDILDQLRSDSSSVHADSQSSDTEHIHSVASASSTSSSGAPPHPPASPLRHLTWIIPTVLLLGIAGTLFWWYQHQQDINQQVTQLHQEASTLALKGQYEPALTKLTQATTLRPTYAVLNTDQRMIETANRIHTKLTTVSSKLKLNQLEPAEQSLTTLQKALDARKEPIFDQEKTLANRNQDLLAVLQVKKELDQLDTIDALAYKLDEVDRLNNQEAKEVHQLIINKIITISMKNAEKLLQQNDFSQATEAVKSGLQYSSKDEKLLSLQKRITSEKEAFELAEKQRIERAIQQAEEEDLKNRTAGVELSNLDVQLNEYGDIEIYGEVKNVATKPIYSITVYYSGYDAAGNYLFSSSASVEPYDLAIGATGSYSAYEYDWYEEVTIQIDNITWYLD
;
A
#
# COMPACT_ATOMS: atom_id res chain seq x y z
N MET A 1 -26.74 -1.40 38.18
CA MET A 1 -25.43 -2.12 38.05
C MET A 1 -24.31 -1.15 37.62
N TYR A 2 -23.03 -1.39 37.96
CA TYR A 2 -21.92 -0.51 37.53
C TYR A 2 -21.16 -1.08 36.33
N CYS A 3 -20.70 -0.23 35.41
CA CYS A 3 -19.91 -0.66 34.25
C CYS A 3 -18.50 -1.07 34.67
N ASN A 4 -18.09 -2.30 34.36
CA ASN A 4 -16.75 -2.82 34.69
C ASN A 4 -15.61 -2.15 33.90
N HIS A 5 -15.93 -1.40 32.83
CA HIS A 5 -14.95 -0.68 32.03
C HIS A 5 -14.71 0.77 32.49
N CYS A 6 -15.73 1.45 33.02
CA CYS A 6 -15.61 2.89 33.33
C CYS A 6 -16.22 3.31 34.68
N GLY A 7 -16.83 2.39 35.43
CA GLY A 7 -17.39 2.65 36.75
C GLY A 7 -18.70 3.44 36.77
N ALA A 8 -19.27 3.81 35.62
CA ALA A 8 -20.54 4.54 35.56
C ALA A 8 -21.72 3.65 36.00
N ASN A 9 -22.66 4.22 36.78
CA ASN A 9 -23.88 3.53 37.20
C ASN A 9 -24.86 3.40 36.02
N GLN A 10 -25.46 2.22 35.85
CA GLN A 10 -26.33 1.86 34.73
C GLN A 10 -27.64 1.26 35.27
N PRO A 11 -28.77 1.52 34.59
CA PRO A 11 -30.04 0.91 34.96
C PRO A 11 -29.97 -0.63 34.80
N ASP A 12 -30.72 -1.36 35.62
CA ASP A 12 -30.53 -2.79 35.83
C ASP A 12 -30.84 -3.69 34.62
N ASN A 13 -31.35 -3.13 33.52
CA ASN A 13 -31.60 -3.80 32.24
C ASN A 13 -30.74 -3.26 31.07
N ALA A 14 -29.72 -2.44 31.34
CA ALA A 14 -28.84 -1.92 30.29
C ALA A 14 -27.95 -3.03 29.71
N VAL A 15 -28.05 -3.25 28.39
CA VAL A 15 -27.19 -4.22 27.67
C VAL A 15 -25.83 -3.59 27.32
N PHE A 16 -25.77 -2.26 27.21
CA PHE A 16 -24.55 -1.50 26.92
C PHE A 16 -24.43 -0.29 27.83
N CYS A 17 -23.21 0.08 28.18
CA CYS A 17 -22.91 1.26 28.99
C CYS A 17 -23.21 2.53 28.20
N SER A 18 -24.10 3.37 28.74
CA SER A 18 -24.46 4.67 28.14
C SER A 18 -23.29 5.67 28.03
N GLN A 19 -22.22 5.50 28.82
CA GLN A 19 -21.07 6.40 28.79
C GLN A 19 -19.92 5.93 27.89
N CYS A 20 -19.65 4.63 27.82
CA CYS A 20 -18.46 4.12 27.11
C CYS A 20 -18.77 3.05 26.05
N GLY A 21 -20.05 2.71 25.84
CA GLY A 21 -20.48 1.74 24.83
C GLY A 21 -20.16 0.27 25.13
N ALA A 22 -19.47 -0.04 26.23
CA ALA A 22 -19.10 -1.41 26.58
C ALA A 22 -20.32 -2.27 26.94
N LYS A 23 -20.37 -3.51 26.44
CA LYS A 23 -21.46 -4.46 26.70
C LYS A 23 -21.44 -4.92 28.16
N LEU A 24 -22.59 -4.84 28.82
CA LEU A 24 -22.75 -5.21 30.22
C LEU A 24 -23.23 -6.67 30.31
N GLN A 25 -22.66 -7.45 31.24
CA GLN A 25 -23.03 -8.85 31.42
C GLN A 25 -24.36 -8.93 32.17
N THR A 26 -25.44 -9.34 31.50
CA THR A 26 -26.73 -9.64 32.12
C THR A 26 -26.66 -10.98 32.86
N PRO A 27 -27.17 -11.09 34.11
CA PRO A 27 -27.25 -12.36 34.81
C PRO A 27 -28.37 -13.22 34.19
N THR A 28 -28.06 -14.43 33.73
CA THR A 28 -29.06 -15.47 33.43
C THR A 28 -28.89 -16.62 34.40
N GLU A 29 -30.02 -17.08 34.93
CA GLU A 29 -30.22 -18.17 35.90
C GLU A 29 -29.65 -19.54 35.48
N PRO A 30 -29.48 -20.48 36.44
CA PRO A 30 -28.60 -21.62 36.35
C PRO A 30 -29.29 -22.88 35.81
N SER A 31 -28.51 -23.76 35.17
CA SER A 31 -28.85 -25.17 35.03
C SER A 31 -27.58 -26.02 35.14
N PRO A 32 -27.68 -27.25 35.68
CA PRO A 32 -26.61 -27.92 36.40
C PRO A 32 -25.83 -28.85 35.48
N ASP A 33 -24.51 -28.84 35.61
CA ASP A 33 -23.76 -30.10 35.61
C ASP A 33 -22.43 -29.91 36.33
N THR A 34 -22.34 -30.57 37.48
CA THR A 34 -21.14 -30.71 38.30
C THR A 34 -20.33 -31.87 37.73
N GLN A 35 -19.15 -31.58 37.17
CA GLN A 35 -18.07 -32.55 37.09
C GLN A 35 -16.72 -31.89 37.43
N GLU A 36 -16.24 -32.32 38.60
CA GLU A 36 -14.89 -32.50 39.10
C GLU A 36 -13.73 -31.73 38.46
N ILE A 37 -13.04 -30.98 39.32
CA ILE A 37 -11.75 -30.32 39.13
C ILE A 37 -10.63 -31.35 39.31
N PRO A 38 -9.67 -31.44 38.36
CA PRO A 38 -8.30 -31.78 38.70
C PRO A 38 -7.36 -30.58 38.47
N ASN A 39 -6.88 -30.04 39.59
CA ASN A 39 -5.52 -29.56 39.86
C ASN A 39 -4.80 -28.78 38.73
N GLU A 40 -4.74 -27.46 38.86
CA GLU A 40 -3.88 -26.56 38.09
C GLU A 40 -2.39 -26.93 38.28
N GLN A 41 -1.78 -27.48 37.22
CA GLN A 41 -0.35 -27.27 36.96
C GLN A 41 -0.16 -25.90 36.28
N PRO A 42 0.92 -25.16 36.59
CA PRO A 42 1.22 -23.92 35.88
C PRO A 42 1.46 -24.21 34.38
N PRO A 43 1.15 -23.26 33.48
CA PRO A 43 1.26 -23.49 32.04
C PRO A 43 2.72 -23.81 31.69
N VAL A 44 2.88 -24.97 31.04
CA VAL A 44 4.13 -25.43 30.41
C VAL A 44 4.72 -24.27 29.61
N ASP A 45 5.99 -23.94 29.88
CA ASP A 45 6.70 -22.84 29.26
C ASP A 45 6.83 -23.11 27.76
N ILE A 46 5.97 -22.47 26.95
CA ILE A 46 6.00 -22.51 25.47
C ILE A 46 7.41 -22.15 24.95
N LEU A 47 8.22 -21.45 25.76
CA LEU A 47 9.60 -21.13 25.45
C LEU A 47 10.55 -22.35 25.41
N ASP A 48 10.28 -23.43 26.15
CA ASP A 48 11.10 -24.65 26.18
C ASP A 48 10.92 -25.50 24.90
N GLN A 49 9.80 -25.38 24.19
CA GLN A 49 9.60 -26.04 22.89
C GLN A 49 10.45 -25.44 21.76
N LEU A 50 11.00 -24.24 21.95
CA LEU A 50 11.91 -23.59 20.98
C LEU A 50 13.40 -23.92 21.25
N ARG A 51 13.69 -24.83 22.19
CA ARG A 51 15.04 -25.20 22.61
C ARG A 51 15.69 -26.27 21.71
N SER A 52 14.92 -26.96 20.87
CA SER A 52 15.38 -28.14 20.14
C SER A 52 16.21 -27.90 18.87
N ASP A 53 16.34 -26.66 18.38
CA ASP A 53 17.06 -26.38 17.11
C ASP A 53 18.50 -25.88 17.28
N SER A 54 19.02 -25.81 18.51
CA SER A 54 20.45 -25.51 18.70
C SER A 54 21.01 -26.26 19.90
N SER A 55 21.64 -27.41 19.63
CA SER A 55 22.87 -27.91 20.26
C SER A 55 22.89 -29.44 20.34
N SER A 56 23.45 -30.09 19.32
CA SER A 56 24.00 -31.44 19.45
C SER A 56 25.52 -31.34 19.62
N VAL A 57 25.99 -31.25 20.86
CA VAL A 57 27.34 -31.71 21.24
C VAL A 57 27.20 -32.42 22.58
N HIS A 58 27.14 -33.75 22.51
CA HIS A 58 27.27 -34.63 23.66
C HIS A 58 28.76 -34.75 24.04
N ALA A 59 29.05 -34.56 25.33
CA ALA A 59 30.24 -35.10 25.96
C ALA A 59 29.77 -35.89 27.18
N ASP A 60 29.96 -37.21 27.09
CA ASP A 60 29.78 -38.19 28.15
C ASP A 60 30.67 -37.89 29.37
N SER A 61 30.15 -38.19 30.56
CA SER A 61 30.98 -38.53 31.71
C SER A 61 30.22 -39.52 32.59
N GLN A 62 30.66 -40.77 32.51
CA GLN A 62 30.21 -41.86 33.35
C GLN A 62 30.88 -41.81 34.74
N SER A 63 30.05 -42.16 35.71
CA SER A 63 30.32 -42.51 37.10
C SER A 63 31.10 -43.82 37.27
N SER A 64 31.76 -43.97 38.43
CA SER A 64 31.73 -45.11 39.41
C SER A 64 33.06 -45.15 40.18
N ASP A 65 33.04 -44.95 41.51
CA ASP A 65 33.10 -46.00 42.57
C ASP A 65 34.55 -46.10 43.12
N THR A 66 34.92 -46.30 44.41
CA THR A 66 34.26 -46.82 45.61
C THR A 66 35.18 -46.63 46.86
N GLU A 67 34.52 -46.48 48.04
CA GLU A 67 34.84 -46.85 49.46
C GLU A 67 36.27 -46.90 50.08
N HIS A 68 36.44 -46.42 51.34
CA HIS A 68 36.18 -47.16 52.61
C HIS A 68 36.61 -46.30 53.86
N ILE A 69 35.71 -45.98 54.82
CA ILE A 69 35.34 -46.60 56.13
C ILE A 69 36.22 -46.24 57.37
N HIS A 70 35.49 -45.89 58.46
CA HIS A 70 35.70 -46.08 59.93
C HIS A 70 35.82 -44.74 60.72
N SER A 71 35.18 -44.51 61.87
CA SER A 71 34.35 -45.33 62.76
C SER A 71 33.77 -44.45 63.91
N VAL A 72 32.44 -44.49 64.07
CA VAL A 72 31.59 -44.54 65.29
C VAL A 72 32.18 -44.22 66.69
N ALA A 73 31.49 -43.40 67.49
CA ALA A 73 30.53 -43.83 68.54
C ALA A 73 30.35 -42.82 69.70
N SER A 74 29.14 -42.84 70.27
CA SER A 74 28.65 -42.02 71.38
C SER A 74 28.77 -42.72 72.75
N ALA A 75 28.64 -41.89 73.80
CA ALA A 75 27.91 -42.12 75.06
C ALA A 75 28.62 -42.62 76.35
N SER A 76 28.52 -41.75 77.37
CA SER A 76 28.13 -41.97 78.79
C SER A 76 28.98 -42.73 79.84
N SER A 77 28.97 -42.13 81.05
CA SER A 77 28.94 -42.71 82.42
C SER A 77 30.20 -42.67 83.35
N THR A 78 30.07 -41.83 84.40
CA THR A 78 30.12 -42.08 85.87
C THR A 78 31.35 -42.66 86.63
N SER A 79 31.61 -42.03 87.80
CA SER A 79 32.24 -42.48 89.08
C SER A 79 33.76 -42.25 89.29
N SER A 80 34.16 -41.34 90.21
CA SER A 80 34.65 -41.55 91.61
C SER A 80 36.15 -41.95 91.67
N SER A 81 37.09 -41.49 92.50
CA SER A 81 37.11 -40.87 93.84
C SER A 81 38.53 -40.31 94.11
N GLY A 82 38.71 -39.37 95.05
CA GLY A 82 40.00 -39.15 95.74
C GLY A 82 40.39 -37.70 96.05
N ALA A 83 40.20 -37.26 97.30
CA ALA A 83 40.60 -35.97 97.86
C ALA A 83 42.13 -35.89 98.16
N PRO A 84 42.73 -34.71 98.50
CA PRO A 84 42.65 -34.14 99.87
C PRO A 84 42.68 -32.57 99.91
N PRO A 85 43.03 -31.87 101.03
CA PRO A 85 42.13 -31.16 101.96
C PRO A 85 42.17 -29.60 101.92
N HIS A 86 41.17 -28.98 102.59
CA HIS A 86 40.85 -27.55 102.81
C HIS A 86 41.93 -26.67 103.53
N PRO A 87 41.68 -25.37 103.89
CA PRO A 87 41.32 -24.14 103.15
C PRO A 87 42.30 -22.96 103.53
N PRO A 88 42.10 -21.67 103.17
CA PRO A 88 41.20 -20.81 103.97
C PRO A 88 40.42 -19.75 103.16
N ALA A 89 39.39 -19.25 103.82
CA ALA A 89 38.47 -18.21 103.38
C ALA A 89 39.14 -16.86 103.13
N SER A 90 38.64 -16.11 102.13
CA SER A 90 38.70 -14.66 102.10
C SER A 90 37.40 -14.08 101.48
N PRO A 91 37.00 -12.85 101.84
CA PRO A 91 35.62 -12.40 101.68
C PRO A 91 35.45 -11.63 100.36
N LEU A 92 34.79 -12.21 99.35
CA LEU A 92 34.24 -11.42 98.24
C LEU A 92 32.81 -11.82 97.93
N ARG A 93 31.89 -11.31 98.74
CA ARG A 93 30.43 -11.47 98.62
C ARG A 93 29.81 -10.68 97.44
N HIS A 94 30.62 -10.00 96.62
CA HIS A 94 30.20 -9.31 95.39
C HIS A 94 30.65 -10.01 94.08
N LEU A 95 31.58 -10.98 94.14
CA LEU A 95 32.12 -11.63 92.94
C LEU A 95 31.17 -12.67 92.33
N THR A 96 30.24 -13.21 93.12
CA THR A 96 29.19 -14.15 92.66
C THR A 96 28.09 -13.49 91.81
N TRP A 97 27.99 -12.15 91.81
CA TRP A 97 27.11 -11.38 90.92
C TRP A 97 27.83 -10.76 89.71
N ILE A 98 29.16 -10.59 89.77
CA ILE A 98 29.95 -10.02 88.67
C ILE A 98 30.07 -11.00 87.49
N ILE A 99 30.24 -12.30 87.77
CA ILE A 99 30.34 -13.33 86.73
C ILE A 99 29.07 -13.42 85.86
N PRO A 100 27.83 -13.55 86.42
CA PRO A 100 26.63 -13.62 85.60
C PRO A 100 26.30 -12.31 84.87
N THR A 101 26.67 -11.14 85.41
CA THR A 101 26.41 -9.83 84.78
C THR A 101 27.35 -9.57 83.59
N VAL A 102 28.64 -9.92 83.70
CA VAL A 102 29.57 -9.85 82.58
C VAL A 102 29.18 -10.84 81.48
N LEU A 103 28.71 -12.03 81.85
CA LEU A 103 28.26 -13.04 80.89
C LEU A 103 26.97 -12.60 80.18
N LEU A 104 26.03 -11.96 80.90
CA LEU A 104 24.84 -11.33 80.33
C LEU A 104 25.21 -10.18 79.36
N LEU A 105 26.13 -9.30 79.74
CA LEU A 105 26.61 -8.21 78.87
C LEU A 105 27.33 -8.73 77.63
N GLY A 106 28.12 -9.81 77.77
CA GLY A 106 28.75 -10.50 76.65
C GLY A 106 27.72 -11.06 75.68
N ILE A 107 26.69 -11.76 76.17
CA ILE A 107 25.59 -12.29 75.35
C ILE A 107 24.78 -11.15 74.71
N ALA A 108 24.48 -10.08 75.46
CA ALA A 108 23.77 -8.93 74.92
C ALA A 108 24.58 -8.23 73.81
N GLY A 109 25.90 -8.12 73.99
CA GLY A 109 26.80 -7.56 72.98
C GLY A 109 26.88 -8.41 71.70
N THR A 110 26.97 -9.74 71.82
CA THR A 110 26.99 -10.63 70.65
C THR A 110 25.65 -10.65 69.92
N LEU A 111 24.52 -10.65 70.65
CA LEU A 111 23.18 -10.53 70.06
C LEU A 111 22.99 -9.18 69.37
N PHE A 112 23.45 -8.08 69.96
CA PHE A 112 23.37 -6.74 69.37
C PHE A 112 24.23 -6.64 68.10
N TRP A 113 25.45 -7.16 68.13
CA TRP A 113 26.33 -7.20 66.96
C TRP A 113 25.74 -8.06 65.83
N TRP A 114 25.23 -9.24 66.16
CA TRP A 114 24.54 -10.10 65.20
C TRP A 114 23.31 -9.41 64.61
N TYR A 115 22.47 -8.76 65.44
CA TYR A 115 21.31 -8.01 64.98
C TYR A 115 21.68 -6.89 64.01
N GLN A 116 22.69 -6.08 64.35
CA GLN A 116 23.17 -5.01 63.46
C GLN A 116 23.72 -5.56 62.14
N HIS A 117 24.50 -6.65 62.20
CA HIS A 117 25.01 -7.30 60.99
C HIS A 117 23.88 -7.86 60.11
N GLN A 118 22.83 -8.44 60.71
CA GLN A 118 21.65 -8.89 59.96
C GLN A 118 20.90 -7.71 59.33
N GLN A 119 20.82 -6.56 60.02
CA GLN A 119 20.17 -5.37 59.51
C GLN A 119 20.91 -4.77 58.31
N ASP A 120 22.25 -4.69 58.37
CA ASP A 120 23.10 -4.24 57.26
C ASP A 120 22.95 -5.15 56.03
N ILE A 121 23.02 -6.48 56.20
CA ILE A 121 22.79 -7.42 55.08
C ILE A 121 21.39 -7.25 54.50
N ASN A 122 20.35 -7.09 55.33
CA ASN A 122 18.99 -6.90 54.84
C ASN A 122 18.84 -5.59 54.05
N GLN A 123 19.51 -4.52 54.46
CA GLN A 123 19.54 -3.26 53.70
C GLN A 123 20.25 -3.43 52.35
N GLN A 124 21.42 -4.06 52.34
CA GLN A 124 22.18 -4.32 51.10
C GLN A 124 21.38 -5.19 50.12
N VAL A 125 20.74 -6.26 50.59
CA VAL A 125 19.89 -7.13 49.76
C VAL A 125 18.70 -6.36 49.19
N THR A 126 18.06 -5.51 50.00
CA THR A 126 16.94 -4.68 49.55
C THR A 126 17.37 -3.69 48.49
N GLN A 127 18.52 -3.04 48.67
CA GLN A 127 19.06 -2.11 47.67
C GLN A 127 19.42 -2.82 46.37
N LEU A 128 20.12 -3.95 46.43
CA LEU A 128 20.47 -4.75 45.26
C LEU A 128 19.22 -5.23 44.50
N HIS A 129 18.19 -5.64 45.24
CA HIS A 129 16.89 -6.05 44.69
C HIS A 129 16.17 -4.90 43.97
N GLN A 130 16.13 -3.70 44.58
CA GLN A 130 15.54 -2.51 43.96
C GLN A 130 16.31 -2.04 42.71
N GLU A 131 17.64 -2.06 42.77
CA GLU A 131 18.50 -1.76 41.63
C GLU A 131 18.25 -2.75 40.48
N ALA A 132 18.20 -4.06 40.79
CA ALA A 132 17.91 -5.08 39.80
C ALA A 132 16.52 -4.91 39.17
N SER A 133 15.49 -4.67 39.97
CA SER A 133 14.13 -4.42 39.48
C SER A 133 14.10 -3.20 38.54
N THR A 134 14.76 -2.10 38.92
CA THR A 134 14.83 -0.89 38.10
C THR A 134 15.56 -1.13 36.77
N LEU A 135 16.64 -1.91 36.79
CA LEU A 135 17.38 -2.29 35.58
C LEU A 135 16.53 -3.19 34.67
N ALA A 136 15.85 -4.18 35.24
CA ALA A 136 14.98 -5.10 34.51
C ALA A 136 13.81 -4.38 33.84
N LEU A 137 13.13 -3.46 34.54
CA LEU A 137 12.04 -2.66 33.96
C LEU A 137 12.50 -1.75 32.81
N LYS A 138 13.81 -1.45 32.72
CA LYS A 138 14.43 -0.71 31.63
C LYS A 138 14.93 -1.60 30.48
N GLY A 139 14.70 -2.91 30.54
CA GLY A 139 15.21 -3.88 29.57
C GLY A 139 16.68 -4.25 29.75
N GLN A 140 17.32 -3.84 30.86
CA GLN A 140 18.73 -4.13 31.14
C GLN A 140 18.84 -5.43 31.95
N TYR A 141 18.50 -6.55 31.31
CA TYR A 141 18.37 -7.84 31.97
C TYR A 141 19.69 -8.39 32.53
N GLU A 142 20.77 -8.37 31.76
CA GLU A 142 22.08 -8.87 32.22
C GLU A 142 22.62 -8.12 33.46
N PRO A 143 22.63 -6.76 33.48
CA PRO A 143 22.93 -6.01 34.70
C PRO A 143 21.99 -6.34 35.88
N ALA A 144 20.70 -6.53 35.62
CA ALA A 144 19.73 -6.87 36.66
C ALA A 144 19.99 -8.25 37.27
N LEU A 145 20.28 -9.26 36.44
CA LEU A 145 20.64 -10.61 36.88
C LEU A 145 21.93 -10.60 37.71
N THR A 146 22.90 -9.78 37.32
CA THR A 146 24.16 -9.61 38.08
C THR A 146 23.87 -9.08 39.50
N LYS A 147 22.98 -8.09 39.63
CA LYS A 147 22.57 -7.51 40.93
C LYS A 147 21.76 -8.49 41.78
N LEU A 148 20.85 -9.25 41.18
CA LEU A 148 20.14 -10.32 41.90
C LEU A 148 21.09 -11.44 42.34
N THR A 149 22.06 -11.82 41.52
CA THR A 149 23.05 -12.84 41.89
C THR A 149 23.83 -12.39 43.12
N GLN A 150 24.24 -11.12 43.20
CA GLN A 150 24.87 -10.54 44.41
C GLN A 150 23.93 -10.63 45.62
N ALA A 151 22.64 -10.27 45.46
CA ALA A 151 21.66 -10.38 46.54
C ALA A 151 21.46 -11.85 47.01
N THR A 152 21.41 -12.80 46.08
CA THR A 152 21.26 -14.24 46.37
C THR A 152 22.48 -14.80 47.07
N THR A 153 23.70 -14.31 46.79
CA THR A 153 24.90 -14.73 47.56
C THR A 153 24.84 -14.31 49.03
N LEU A 154 24.20 -13.17 49.34
CA LEU A 154 23.99 -12.70 50.72
C LEU A 154 22.83 -13.44 51.43
N ARG A 155 21.81 -13.86 50.68
CA ARG A 155 20.59 -14.53 51.17
C ARG A 155 20.11 -15.63 50.21
N PRO A 156 20.75 -16.81 50.19
CA PRO A 156 20.42 -17.86 49.22
C PRO A 156 19.04 -18.50 49.44
N THR A 157 18.51 -18.42 50.66
CA THR A 157 17.20 -18.98 51.03
C THR A 157 16.03 -18.04 50.77
N TYR A 158 16.26 -16.82 50.26
CA TYR A 158 15.18 -15.85 50.04
C TYR A 158 14.45 -16.12 48.72
N ALA A 159 13.28 -16.76 48.81
CA ALA A 159 12.51 -17.25 47.67
C ALA A 159 12.10 -16.17 46.64
N VAL A 160 11.95 -14.91 47.06
CA VAL A 160 11.59 -13.79 46.18
C VAL A 160 12.68 -13.53 45.14
N LEU A 161 13.97 -13.54 45.53
CA LEU A 161 15.09 -13.30 44.60
C LEU A 161 15.13 -14.37 43.50
N ASN A 162 14.91 -15.64 43.85
CA ASN A 162 14.88 -16.75 42.90
C ASN A 162 13.68 -16.68 41.96
N THR A 163 12.58 -16.06 42.39
CA THR A 163 11.39 -15.86 41.55
C THR A 163 11.62 -14.73 40.56
N ASP A 164 12.16 -13.60 41.02
CA ASP A 164 12.47 -12.45 40.17
C ASP A 164 13.59 -12.76 39.18
N GLN A 165 14.59 -13.55 39.59
CA GLN A 165 15.64 -14.01 38.69
C GLN A 165 15.04 -14.81 37.52
N ARG A 166 14.15 -15.77 37.80
CA ARG A 166 13.46 -16.56 36.74
C ARG A 166 12.61 -15.68 35.83
N MET A 167 11.94 -14.66 36.38
CA MET A 167 11.14 -13.72 35.60
C MET A 167 12.03 -12.87 34.67
N ILE A 168 13.14 -12.34 35.18
CA ILE A 168 14.11 -11.56 34.41
C ILE A 168 14.78 -12.43 33.34
N GLU A 169 15.17 -13.67 33.64
CA GLU A 169 15.71 -14.61 32.66
C GLU A 169 14.71 -14.90 31.54
N THR A 170 13.43 -15.02 31.87
CA THR A 170 12.36 -15.20 30.89
C THR A 170 12.21 -13.97 29.99
N ALA A 171 12.17 -12.78 30.58
CA ALA A 171 12.15 -11.51 29.84
C ALA A 171 13.37 -11.38 28.91
N ASN A 172 14.57 -11.71 29.39
CA ASN A 172 15.79 -11.73 28.60
C ASN A 172 15.70 -12.69 27.41
N ARG A 173 15.23 -13.93 27.63
CA ARG A 173 15.05 -14.90 26.53
C ARG A 173 14.07 -14.40 25.47
N ILE A 174 12.96 -13.79 25.88
CA ILE A 174 12.00 -13.20 24.94
C ILE A 174 12.65 -12.04 24.18
N HIS A 175 13.38 -11.16 24.88
CA HIS A 175 14.10 -10.06 24.29
C HIS A 175 15.09 -10.53 23.21
N THR A 176 15.93 -11.53 23.51
CA THR A 176 16.88 -12.12 22.54
C THR A 176 16.16 -12.73 21.32
N LYS A 177 15.01 -13.37 21.52
CA LYS A 177 14.22 -13.91 20.40
C LYS A 177 13.59 -12.80 19.56
N LEU A 178 13.09 -11.74 20.17
CA LEU A 178 12.55 -10.57 19.47
C LEU A 178 13.64 -9.80 18.69
N THR A 179 14.85 -9.67 19.22
CA THR A 179 15.97 -9.08 18.48
C THR A 179 16.40 -9.96 17.31
N THR A 180 16.35 -11.29 17.47
CA THR A 180 16.55 -12.24 16.36
C THR A 180 15.48 -12.08 15.28
N VAL A 181 14.20 -11.92 15.65
CA VAL A 181 13.13 -11.60 14.70
C VAL A 181 13.44 -10.30 13.94
N SER A 182 13.84 -9.23 14.65
CA SER A 182 14.24 -7.97 14.02
C SER A 182 15.37 -8.17 12.99
N SER A 183 16.35 -9.02 13.31
CA SER A 183 17.42 -9.38 12.37
C SER A 183 16.91 -10.15 11.14
N LYS A 184 16.03 -11.15 11.33
CA LYS A 184 15.40 -11.90 10.23
C LYS A 184 14.59 -10.98 9.30
N LEU A 185 13.84 -10.03 9.86
CA LEU A 185 13.09 -9.03 9.10
C LEU A 185 14.02 -8.16 8.25
N LYS A 186 15.15 -7.69 8.80
CA LYS A 186 16.17 -6.93 8.05
C LYS A 186 16.82 -7.74 6.93
N LEU A 187 16.92 -9.05 7.10
CA LEU A 187 17.41 -9.99 6.07
C LEU A 187 16.29 -10.45 5.11
N ASN A 188 15.12 -9.83 5.16
CA ASN A 188 13.94 -10.13 4.34
C ASN A 188 13.43 -11.58 4.46
N GLN A 189 13.72 -12.24 5.58
CA GLN A 189 13.25 -13.60 5.89
C GLN A 189 11.86 -13.52 6.57
N LEU A 190 10.84 -13.14 5.80
CA LEU A 190 9.52 -12.76 6.33
C LEU A 190 8.77 -13.93 6.99
N GLU A 191 8.65 -15.07 6.31
CA GLU A 191 7.92 -16.24 6.82
C GLU A 191 8.47 -16.77 8.16
N PRO A 192 9.78 -17.04 8.32
CA PRO A 192 10.30 -17.52 9.60
C PRO A 192 10.26 -16.43 10.69
N ALA A 193 10.29 -15.15 10.32
CA ALA A 193 10.13 -14.05 11.26
C ALA A 193 8.68 -13.97 11.78
N GLU A 194 7.69 -14.09 10.89
CA GLU A 194 6.26 -14.09 11.20
C GLU A 194 5.87 -15.23 12.13
N GLN A 195 6.32 -16.45 11.84
CA GLN A 195 6.08 -17.62 12.69
C GLN A 195 6.67 -17.43 14.10
N SER A 196 7.91 -16.93 14.17
CA SER A 196 8.58 -16.65 15.44
C SER A 196 7.84 -15.56 16.23
N LEU A 197 7.45 -14.47 15.55
CA LEU A 197 6.77 -13.33 16.15
C LEU A 197 5.39 -13.72 16.69
N THR A 198 4.60 -14.48 15.92
CA THR A 198 3.29 -14.98 16.35
C THR A 198 3.38 -15.80 17.64
N THR A 199 4.41 -16.65 17.74
CA THR A 199 4.64 -17.46 18.93
C THR A 199 5.02 -16.59 20.13
N LEU A 200 5.88 -15.60 19.94
CA LEU A 200 6.30 -14.67 20.99
C LEU A 200 5.17 -13.75 21.45
N GLN A 201 4.31 -13.30 20.53
CA GLN A 201 3.13 -12.48 20.85
C GLN A 201 2.15 -13.24 21.73
N LYS A 202 1.81 -14.48 21.37
CA LYS A 202 0.95 -15.34 22.22
C LYS A 202 1.53 -15.52 23.63
N ALA A 203 2.85 -15.69 23.74
CA ALA A 203 3.52 -15.79 25.03
C ALA A 203 3.47 -14.47 25.83
N LEU A 204 3.56 -13.32 25.15
CA LEU A 204 3.51 -12.00 25.77
C LEU A 204 2.09 -11.55 26.15
N ASP A 205 1.07 -11.95 25.38
CA ASP A 205 -0.34 -11.61 25.64
C ASP A 205 -0.88 -12.29 26.91
N ALA A 206 -0.35 -13.48 27.21
CA ALA A 206 -0.64 -14.19 28.44
C ALA A 206 0.00 -13.55 29.70
N ARG A 207 0.92 -12.60 29.52
CA ARG A 207 1.70 -11.96 30.60
C ARG A 207 1.19 -10.54 30.85
N LYS A 208 0.97 -10.20 32.12
CA LYS A 208 0.47 -8.87 32.54
C LYS A 208 1.49 -8.08 33.36
N GLU A 209 2.62 -8.69 33.66
CA GLU A 209 3.66 -8.14 34.52
C GLU A 209 4.39 -6.99 33.79
N PRO A 210 4.63 -5.84 34.46
CA PRO A 210 5.24 -4.65 33.83
C PRO A 210 6.64 -4.88 33.23
N ILE A 211 7.36 -5.90 33.71
CA ILE A 211 8.67 -6.28 33.18
C ILE A 211 8.64 -6.63 31.69
N PHE A 212 7.49 -7.04 31.15
CA PHE A 212 7.33 -7.42 29.74
C PHE A 212 6.85 -6.27 28.83
N ASP A 213 6.65 -5.05 29.36
CA ASP A 213 6.12 -3.93 28.57
C ASP A 213 7.09 -3.49 27.46
N GLN A 214 8.40 -3.60 27.71
CA GLN A 214 9.44 -3.36 26.70
C GLN A 214 9.36 -4.40 25.56
N GLU A 215 9.19 -5.68 25.90
CA GLU A 215 9.08 -6.78 24.95
C GLU A 215 7.80 -6.64 24.11
N LYS A 216 6.68 -6.25 24.72
CA LYS A 216 5.43 -5.95 23.99
C LYS A 216 5.64 -4.81 23.00
N THR A 217 6.30 -3.74 23.42
CA THR A 217 6.64 -2.62 22.55
C THR A 217 7.52 -3.06 21.38
N LEU A 218 8.55 -3.89 21.64
CA LEU A 218 9.44 -4.42 20.62
C LEU A 218 8.73 -5.39 19.66
N ALA A 219 7.84 -6.25 20.18
CA ALA A 219 7.03 -7.16 19.39
C ALA A 219 6.10 -6.39 18.43
N ASN A 220 5.42 -5.34 18.92
CA ASN A 220 4.57 -4.49 18.09
C ASN A 220 5.38 -3.79 16.99
N ARG A 221 6.57 -3.25 17.32
CA ARG A 221 7.46 -2.66 16.29
C ARG A 221 7.88 -3.67 15.23
N ASN A 222 8.21 -4.90 15.64
CA ASN A 222 8.55 -5.98 14.70
C ASN A 222 7.33 -6.37 13.85
N GLN A 223 6.12 -6.31 14.39
CA GLN A 223 4.88 -6.56 13.64
C GLN A 223 4.63 -5.47 12.60
N ASP A 224 4.77 -4.20 12.98
CA ASP A 224 4.64 -3.07 12.04
C ASP A 224 5.68 -3.19 10.91
N LEU A 225 6.93 -3.54 11.25
CA LEU A 225 7.98 -3.74 10.26
C LEU A 225 7.67 -4.93 9.32
N LEU A 226 7.18 -6.04 9.87
CA LEU A 226 6.76 -7.19 9.06
C LEU A 226 5.65 -6.79 8.06
N ALA A 227 4.63 -6.06 8.51
CA ALA A 227 3.54 -5.59 7.66
C ALA A 227 4.08 -4.70 6.53
N VAL A 228 4.95 -3.73 6.84
CA VAL A 228 5.59 -2.88 5.82
C VAL A 228 6.35 -3.71 4.78
N LEU A 229 7.12 -4.71 5.21
CA LEU A 229 7.91 -5.55 4.31
C LEU A 229 7.03 -6.48 3.47
N GLN A 230 5.92 -6.98 4.00
CA GLN A 230 4.93 -7.75 3.25
C GLN A 230 4.29 -6.88 2.16
N VAL A 231 3.84 -5.67 2.49
CA VAL A 231 3.32 -4.72 1.50
C VAL A 231 4.37 -4.44 0.43
N LYS A 232 5.63 -4.23 0.81
CA LYS A 232 6.74 -4.02 -0.13
C LYS A 232 6.95 -5.21 -1.08
N LYS A 233 6.84 -6.45 -0.60
CA LYS A 233 6.95 -7.66 -1.42
C LYS A 233 5.79 -7.81 -2.41
N GLU A 234 4.59 -7.44 -1.99
CA GLU A 234 3.39 -7.49 -2.84
C GLU A 234 3.35 -6.35 -3.87
N LEU A 235 4.05 -5.24 -3.59
CA LEU A 235 3.97 -4.02 -4.37
C LEU A 235 4.20 -4.25 -5.87
N ASP A 236 5.15 -5.10 -6.24
CA ASP A 236 5.50 -5.36 -7.64
C ASP A 236 4.36 -6.03 -8.42
N GLN A 237 3.48 -6.77 -7.75
CA GLN A 237 2.36 -7.50 -8.36
C GLN A 237 1.10 -6.63 -8.56
N LEU A 238 1.09 -5.40 -8.02
CA LEU A 238 -0.06 -4.51 -8.05
C LEU A 238 -0.01 -3.56 -9.25
N ASP A 239 -0.87 -3.78 -10.23
CA ASP A 239 -0.88 -3.00 -11.49
C ASP A 239 -2.04 -2.01 -11.62
N THR A 240 -2.82 -1.80 -10.55
CA THR A 240 -3.96 -0.88 -10.55
C THR A 240 -3.82 0.20 -9.48
N ILE A 241 -4.30 1.41 -9.78
CA ILE A 241 -4.25 2.55 -8.85
C ILE A 241 -5.07 2.23 -7.58
N ASP A 242 -6.24 1.62 -7.72
CA ASP A 242 -7.11 1.28 -6.58
C ASP A 242 -6.46 0.30 -5.61
N ALA A 243 -5.78 -0.75 -6.12
CA ALA A 243 -5.09 -1.71 -5.27
C ALA A 243 -3.89 -1.06 -4.55
N LEU A 244 -3.18 -0.15 -5.23
CA LEU A 244 -2.09 0.62 -4.63
C LEU A 244 -2.61 1.60 -3.58
N ALA A 245 -3.76 2.24 -3.81
CA ALA A 245 -4.39 3.15 -2.86
C ALA A 245 -4.80 2.42 -1.57
N TYR A 246 -5.34 1.21 -1.68
CA TYR A 246 -5.66 0.38 -0.51
C TYR A 246 -4.40 0.07 0.32
N LYS A 247 -3.30 -0.30 -0.34
CA LYS A 247 -2.02 -0.55 0.34
C LYS A 247 -1.39 0.71 0.91
N LEU A 248 -1.61 1.87 0.29
CA LEU A 248 -1.16 3.15 0.82
C LEU A 248 -1.82 3.45 2.18
N ASP A 249 -3.13 3.25 2.31
CA ASP A 249 -3.85 3.43 3.58
C ASP A 249 -3.37 2.45 4.66
N GLU A 250 -3.04 1.20 4.29
CA GLU A 250 -2.46 0.22 5.20
C GLU A 250 -1.10 0.72 5.76
N VAL A 251 -0.25 1.26 4.88
CA VAL A 251 1.08 1.76 5.26
C VAL A 251 1.01 3.08 6.05
N ASP A 252 0.06 3.97 5.73
CA ASP A 252 -0.10 5.27 6.41
C ASP A 252 -0.51 5.14 7.88
N ARG A 253 -1.09 3.99 8.26
CA ARG A 253 -1.41 3.67 9.66
C ARG A 253 -0.19 3.24 10.46
N LEU A 254 0.94 2.95 9.81
CA LEU A 254 2.16 2.44 10.43
C LEU A 254 3.13 3.60 10.72
N ASN A 255 3.53 3.75 11.98
CA ASN A 255 4.32 4.90 12.45
C ASN A 255 5.84 4.61 12.53
N ASN A 256 6.42 3.94 11.54
CA ASN A 256 7.86 3.64 11.48
C ASN A 256 8.54 4.25 10.25
N GLN A 257 9.88 4.22 10.22
CA GLN A 257 10.65 4.87 9.16
C GLN A 257 10.50 4.13 7.83
N GLU A 258 10.48 2.80 7.87
CA GLU A 258 10.30 1.93 6.71
C GLU A 258 8.94 2.14 6.03
N ALA A 259 7.89 2.43 6.81
CA ALA A 259 6.56 2.76 6.28
C ALA A 259 6.59 4.00 5.40
N LYS A 260 7.36 5.04 5.78
CA LYS A 260 7.51 6.25 4.97
C LYS A 260 8.21 5.98 3.64
N GLU A 261 9.19 5.07 3.62
CA GLU A 261 9.86 4.66 2.39
C GLU A 261 8.89 3.90 1.47
N VAL A 262 8.11 2.97 2.02
CA VAL A 262 7.11 2.22 1.25
C VAL A 262 5.98 3.12 0.76
N HIS A 263 5.54 4.10 1.55
CA HIS A 263 4.59 5.14 1.14
C HIS A 263 5.07 5.83 -0.15
N GLN A 264 6.33 6.28 -0.17
CA GLN A 264 6.88 6.94 -1.35
C GLN A 264 7.00 5.99 -2.55
N LEU A 265 7.34 4.72 -2.31
CA LEU A 265 7.39 3.70 -3.38
C LEU A 265 6.00 3.48 -4.00
N ILE A 266 4.96 3.38 -3.18
CA ILE A 266 3.58 3.23 -3.65
C ILE A 266 3.16 4.45 -4.48
N ILE A 267 3.40 5.68 -4.00
CA ILE A 267 3.11 6.91 -4.75
C ILE A 267 3.84 6.91 -6.10
N ASN A 268 5.13 6.57 -6.13
CA ASN A 268 5.91 6.51 -7.36
C ASN A 268 5.35 5.47 -8.35
N LYS A 269 4.84 4.33 -7.84
CA LYS A 269 4.20 3.32 -8.69
C LYS A 269 2.86 3.81 -9.24
N ILE A 270 2.04 4.49 -8.43
CA ILE A 270 0.79 5.14 -8.87
C ILE A 270 1.08 6.15 -9.99
N ILE A 271 2.09 7.01 -9.82
CA ILE A 271 2.53 7.97 -10.85
C ILE A 271 2.89 7.24 -12.14
N THR A 272 3.71 6.18 -12.04
CA THR A 272 4.16 5.40 -13.20
C THR A 272 3.00 4.76 -13.97
N ILE A 273 2.05 4.14 -13.26
CA ILE A 273 0.86 3.53 -13.87
C ILE A 273 -0.04 4.60 -14.50
N SER A 274 -0.25 5.72 -13.81
CA SER A 274 -1.05 6.85 -14.31
C SER A 274 -0.49 7.39 -15.62
N MET A 275 0.83 7.61 -15.68
CA MET A 275 1.53 8.01 -16.90
C MET A 275 1.37 6.99 -18.02
N LYS A 276 1.64 5.71 -17.75
CA LYS A 276 1.54 4.62 -18.74
C LYS A 276 0.12 4.52 -19.32
N ASN A 277 -0.90 4.60 -18.48
CA ASN A 277 -2.30 4.56 -18.90
C ASN A 277 -2.67 5.77 -19.74
N ALA A 278 -2.28 6.97 -19.29
CA ALA A 278 -2.52 8.21 -20.03
C ALA A 278 -1.83 8.20 -21.40
N GLU A 279 -0.60 7.70 -21.52
CA GLU A 279 0.10 7.59 -22.80
C GLU A 279 -0.58 6.61 -23.76
N LYS A 280 -1.03 5.45 -23.24
CA LYS A 280 -1.79 4.49 -24.04
C LYS A 280 -3.09 5.10 -24.58
N LEU A 281 -3.81 5.88 -23.77
CA LEU A 281 -5.05 6.54 -24.17
C LEU A 281 -4.80 7.69 -25.15
N LEU A 282 -3.70 8.42 -24.98
CA LEU A 282 -3.27 9.46 -25.90
C LEU A 282 -2.97 8.90 -27.30
N GLN A 283 -2.33 7.72 -27.39
CA GLN A 283 -2.13 7.01 -28.66
C GLN A 283 -3.43 6.61 -29.35
N GLN A 284 -4.53 6.50 -28.60
CA GLN A 284 -5.86 6.17 -29.10
C GLN A 284 -6.70 7.42 -29.40
N ASN A 285 -6.12 8.62 -29.28
CA ASN A 285 -6.81 9.92 -29.34
C ASN A 285 -7.95 10.08 -28.31
N ASP A 286 -7.92 9.30 -27.22
CA ASP A 286 -8.88 9.44 -26.12
C ASP A 286 -8.36 10.45 -25.09
N PHE A 287 -8.41 11.73 -25.48
CA PHE A 287 -7.91 12.84 -24.65
C PHE A 287 -8.66 12.97 -23.32
N SER A 288 -9.95 12.59 -23.28
CA SER A 288 -10.77 12.67 -22.08
C SER A 288 -10.31 11.66 -21.03
N GLN A 289 -10.21 10.38 -21.41
CA GLN A 289 -9.73 9.35 -20.50
C GLN A 289 -8.24 9.53 -20.17
N ALA A 290 -7.41 9.98 -21.12
CA ALA A 290 -6.01 10.28 -20.86
C ALA A 290 -5.85 11.35 -19.78
N THR A 291 -6.66 12.41 -19.84
CA THR A 291 -6.69 13.47 -18.82
C THR A 291 -7.10 12.92 -17.45
N GLU A 292 -8.10 12.04 -17.40
CA GLU A 292 -8.57 11.44 -16.14
C GLU A 292 -7.54 10.50 -15.51
N ALA A 293 -6.82 9.72 -16.33
CA ALA A 293 -5.72 8.89 -15.87
C ALA A 293 -4.61 9.74 -15.21
N VAL A 294 -4.26 10.90 -15.78
CA VAL A 294 -3.29 11.82 -15.18
C VAL A 294 -3.82 12.44 -13.88
N LYS A 295 -5.09 12.87 -13.86
CA LYS A 295 -5.73 13.42 -12.65
C LYS A 295 -5.72 12.43 -11.50
N SER A 296 -5.98 11.14 -11.78
CA SER A 296 -5.94 10.08 -10.78
C SER A 296 -4.56 10.01 -10.11
N GLY A 297 -3.46 10.10 -10.86
CA GLY A 297 -2.11 10.19 -10.29
C GLY A 297 -1.86 11.48 -9.49
N LEU A 298 -2.36 12.62 -9.99
CA LEU A 298 -2.23 13.93 -9.33
C LEU A 298 -3.01 14.02 -8.00
N GLN A 299 -4.00 13.16 -7.77
CA GLN A 299 -4.66 13.08 -6.46
C GLN A 299 -3.70 12.66 -5.34
N TYR A 300 -2.72 11.79 -5.66
CA TYR A 300 -1.71 11.31 -4.70
C TYR A 300 -0.46 12.18 -4.70
N SER A 301 -0.10 12.78 -5.85
CA SER A 301 1.04 13.70 -5.96
C SER A 301 0.68 14.92 -6.80
N SER A 302 0.02 15.88 -6.17
CA SER A 302 -0.52 17.08 -6.84
C SER A 302 0.52 18.00 -7.49
N LYS A 303 1.80 17.85 -7.10
CA LYS A 303 2.93 18.64 -7.60
C LYS A 303 3.91 17.83 -8.44
N ASP A 304 3.55 16.62 -8.84
CA ASP A 304 4.43 15.80 -9.69
C ASP A 304 4.64 16.47 -11.05
N GLU A 305 5.87 16.87 -11.35
CA GLU A 305 6.20 17.62 -12.57
C GLU A 305 5.96 16.80 -13.84
N LYS A 306 6.12 15.46 -13.79
CA LYS A 306 5.93 14.59 -14.95
C LYS A 306 4.45 14.50 -15.32
N LEU A 307 3.58 14.30 -14.33
CA LEU A 307 2.13 14.28 -14.53
C LEU A 307 1.60 15.64 -14.99
N LEU A 308 2.09 16.74 -14.40
CA LEU A 308 1.70 18.09 -14.83
C LEU A 308 2.15 18.38 -16.27
N SER A 309 3.37 17.96 -16.64
CA SER A 309 3.87 18.08 -18.02
C SER A 309 3.03 17.26 -18.99
N LEU A 310 2.69 16.02 -18.61
CA LEU A 310 1.83 15.13 -19.41
C LEU A 310 0.43 15.72 -19.59
N GLN A 311 -0.16 16.30 -18.53
CA GLN A 311 -1.45 16.98 -18.61
C GLN A 311 -1.44 18.13 -19.62
N LYS A 312 -0.37 18.94 -19.62
CA LYS A 312 -0.19 20.03 -20.60
C LYS A 312 -0.05 19.48 -22.02
N ARG A 313 0.73 18.40 -22.21
CA ARG A 313 0.88 17.73 -23.51
C ARG A 313 -0.47 17.23 -24.04
N ILE A 314 -1.24 16.51 -23.22
CA ILE A 314 -2.58 16.02 -23.60
C ILE A 314 -3.49 17.17 -24.03
N THR A 315 -3.48 18.29 -23.29
CA THR A 315 -4.28 19.47 -23.61
C THR A 315 -3.86 20.08 -24.94
N SER A 316 -2.55 20.26 -25.16
CA SER A 316 -2.01 20.80 -26.40
C SER A 316 -2.28 19.90 -27.61
N GLU A 317 -2.15 18.58 -27.47
CA GLU A 317 -2.42 17.64 -28.55
C GLU A 317 -3.92 17.58 -28.89
N LYS A 318 -4.79 17.67 -27.88
CA LYS A 318 -6.24 17.78 -28.07
C LYS A 318 -6.60 19.01 -28.90
N GLU A 319 -6.09 20.18 -28.51
CA GLU A 319 -6.36 21.44 -29.22
C GLU A 319 -5.84 21.38 -30.67
N ALA A 320 -4.65 20.83 -30.88
CA ALA A 320 -4.08 20.65 -32.21
C ALA A 320 -4.92 19.69 -33.08
N PHE A 321 -5.41 18.60 -32.49
CA PHE A 321 -6.29 17.65 -33.17
C PHE A 321 -7.62 18.29 -33.58
N GLU A 322 -8.28 19.00 -32.66
CA GLU A 322 -9.54 19.70 -32.93
C GLU A 322 -9.38 20.77 -34.01
N LEU A 323 -8.28 21.53 -33.99
CA LEU A 323 -7.96 22.52 -35.01
C LEU A 323 -7.72 21.87 -36.38
N ALA A 324 -6.95 20.79 -36.43
CA ALA A 324 -6.66 20.08 -37.67
C ALA A 324 -7.93 19.50 -38.31
N GLU A 325 -8.84 18.95 -37.49
CA GLU A 325 -10.11 18.42 -37.98
C GLU A 325 -11.03 19.54 -38.49
N LYS A 326 -11.09 20.67 -37.80
CA LYS A 326 -11.83 21.86 -38.28
C LYS A 326 -11.29 22.32 -39.65
N GLN A 327 -9.98 22.43 -39.79
CA GLN A 327 -9.34 22.82 -41.06
C GLN A 327 -9.57 21.79 -42.18
N ARG A 328 -9.69 20.50 -41.84
CA ARG A 328 -10.02 19.45 -42.81
C ARG A 328 -11.45 19.61 -43.32
N ILE A 329 -12.39 19.88 -42.42
CA ILE A 329 -13.80 20.12 -42.75
C ILE A 329 -13.94 21.37 -43.62
N GLU A 330 -13.29 22.49 -43.24
CA GLU A 330 -13.34 23.74 -44.01
C GLU A 330 -12.81 23.56 -45.43
N ARG A 331 -11.68 22.85 -45.59
CA ARG A 331 -11.15 22.52 -46.93
C ARG A 331 -12.10 21.64 -47.73
N ALA A 332 -12.73 20.65 -47.10
CA ALA A 332 -13.71 19.80 -47.78
C ALA A 332 -14.94 20.60 -48.23
N ILE A 333 -15.40 21.57 -47.42
CA ILE A 333 -16.50 22.48 -47.78
C ILE A 333 -16.09 23.36 -48.96
N GLN A 334 -14.93 24.01 -48.90
CA GLN A 334 -14.43 24.85 -50.00
C GLN A 334 -14.29 24.07 -51.31
N GLN A 335 -13.73 22.86 -51.25
CA GLN A 335 -13.61 22.00 -52.43
C GLN A 335 -14.98 21.61 -52.98
N ALA A 336 -15.95 21.28 -52.12
CA ALA A 336 -17.31 20.96 -52.54
C ALA A 336 -18.02 22.18 -53.16
N GLU A 337 -17.81 23.39 -52.64
CA GLU A 337 -18.36 24.64 -53.20
C GLU A 337 -17.73 25.00 -54.54
N GLU A 338 -16.40 24.87 -54.68
CA GLU A 338 -15.69 25.06 -55.95
C GLU A 338 -16.15 24.06 -57.01
N GLU A 339 -16.35 22.80 -56.62
CA GLU A 339 -16.87 21.74 -57.46
C GLU A 339 -18.33 22.01 -57.89
N ASP A 340 -19.20 22.42 -56.96
CA ASP A 340 -20.59 22.81 -57.28
C ASP A 340 -20.64 24.02 -58.22
N LEU A 341 -19.83 25.05 -57.95
CA LEU A 341 -19.73 26.22 -58.82
C LEU A 341 -19.30 25.80 -60.23
N LYS A 342 -18.22 25.00 -60.34
CA LYS A 342 -17.76 24.49 -61.63
C LYS A 342 -18.84 23.69 -62.35
N ASN A 343 -19.55 22.81 -61.64
CA ASN A 343 -20.63 22.02 -62.20
C ASN A 343 -21.77 22.89 -62.73
N ARG A 344 -22.06 24.03 -62.10
CA ARG A 344 -23.14 24.95 -62.48
C ARG A 344 -22.75 25.98 -63.55
N THR A 345 -21.47 26.30 -63.71
CA THR A 345 -21.04 27.37 -64.64
C THR A 345 -20.15 26.89 -65.78
N ALA A 346 -19.45 25.78 -65.63
CA ALA A 346 -18.49 25.24 -66.59
C ALA A 346 -18.57 23.70 -66.66
N GLY A 347 -19.79 23.16 -66.53
CA GLY A 347 -20.05 21.72 -66.56
C GLY A 347 -20.12 21.13 -67.98
N VAL A 348 -20.21 21.99 -69.00
CA VAL A 348 -20.31 21.60 -70.41
C VAL A 348 -19.20 22.27 -71.20
N GLU A 349 -18.45 21.49 -71.97
CA GLU A 349 -17.39 21.96 -72.86
C GLU A 349 -17.77 21.71 -74.33
N LEU A 350 -17.76 22.76 -75.16
CA LEU A 350 -17.97 22.63 -76.61
C LEU A 350 -16.72 22.01 -77.25
N SER A 351 -16.87 20.82 -77.85
CA SER A 351 -15.76 20.04 -78.43
C SER A 351 -15.64 20.23 -79.94
N ASN A 352 -16.75 20.46 -80.63
CA ASN A 352 -16.78 20.69 -82.08
C ASN A 352 -17.95 21.61 -82.48
N LEU A 353 -17.74 22.41 -83.52
CA LEU A 353 -18.76 23.20 -84.20
C LEU A 353 -18.42 23.23 -85.69
N ASP A 354 -19.31 22.67 -86.49
CA ASP A 354 -19.23 22.64 -87.94
C ASP A 354 -20.50 23.27 -88.53
N VAL A 355 -20.31 24.15 -89.50
CA VAL A 355 -21.40 24.92 -90.12
C VAL A 355 -21.23 24.79 -91.62
N GLN A 356 -22.26 24.27 -92.28
CA GLN A 356 -22.23 24.02 -93.72
C GLN A 356 -23.46 24.62 -94.39
N LEU A 357 -23.26 25.33 -95.49
CA LEU A 357 -24.33 25.75 -96.39
C LEU A 357 -24.57 24.60 -97.37
N ASN A 358 -25.78 24.04 -97.39
CA ASN A 358 -26.11 22.94 -98.28
C ASN A 358 -26.54 23.44 -99.68
N GLU A 359 -26.70 22.51 -100.62
CA GLU A 359 -27.06 22.81 -102.02
C GLU A 359 -28.45 23.47 -102.18
N TYR A 360 -29.28 23.46 -101.12
CA TYR A 360 -30.60 24.06 -101.09
C TYR A 360 -30.61 25.49 -100.52
N GLY A 361 -29.46 25.99 -100.05
CA GLY A 361 -29.35 27.31 -99.43
C GLY A 361 -29.70 27.35 -97.94
N ASP A 362 -29.83 26.18 -97.30
CA ASP A 362 -30.05 26.05 -95.87
C ASP A 362 -28.72 25.87 -95.14
N ILE A 363 -28.69 26.29 -93.88
CA ILE A 363 -27.52 26.19 -93.02
C ILE A 363 -27.71 25.00 -92.10
N GLU A 364 -26.81 24.03 -92.22
CA GLU A 364 -26.71 22.90 -91.30
C GLU A 364 -25.64 23.20 -90.25
N ILE A 365 -26.03 23.14 -88.99
CA ILE A 365 -25.16 23.37 -87.85
C ILE A 365 -25.04 22.04 -87.12
N TYR A 366 -23.83 21.54 -86.98
CA TYR A 366 -23.52 20.36 -86.19
C TYR A 366 -22.51 20.71 -85.11
N GLY A 367 -22.71 20.20 -83.91
CA GLY A 367 -21.71 20.34 -82.86
C GLY A 367 -21.75 19.22 -81.84
N GLU A 368 -20.67 19.17 -81.05
CA GLU A 368 -20.51 18.21 -79.98
C GLU A 368 -20.20 18.94 -78.69
N VAL A 369 -20.83 18.49 -77.61
CA VAL A 369 -20.56 18.98 -76.25
C VAL A 369 -20.15 17.81 -75.35
N LYS A 370 -19.29 18.09 -74.39
CA LYS A 370 -18.79 17.12 -73.43
C LYS A 370 -19.19 17.51 -72.00
N ASN A 371 -19.68 16.56 -71.23
CA ASN A 371 -19.86 16.74 -69.80
C ASN A 371 -18.49 16.72 -69.10
N VAL A 372 -18.06 17.88 -68.62
CA VAL A 372 -16.84 18.07 -67.81
C VAL A 372 -17.15 18.41 -66.35
N ALA A 373 -18.43 18.37 -65.97
CA ALA A 373 -18.87 18.39 -64.59
C ALA A 373 -18.46 17.09 -63.86
N THR A 374 -18.44 17.12 -62.54
CA THR A 374 -18.20 15.95 -61.69
C THR A 374 -19.47 15.15 -61.40
N LYS A 375 -20.59 15.54 -62.00
CA LYS A 375 -21.89 14.87 -61.93
C LYS A 375 -22.47 14.63 -63.33
N PRO A 376 -23.35 13.63 -63.49
CA PRO A 376 -24.19 13.55 -64.69
C PRO A 376 -24.98 14.86 -64.88
N ILE A 377 -25.16 15.23 -66.13
CA ILE A 377 -25.93 16.41 -66.52
C ILE A 377 -27.00 16.00 -67.52
N TYR A 378 -28.09 16.75 -67.59
CA TYR A 378 -29.19 16.44 -68.49
C TYR A 378 -29.86 17.69 -69.05
N SER A 379 -30.73 17.48 -70.05
CA SER A 379 -31.50 18.52 -70.72
C SER A 379 -30.62 19.66 -71.26
N ILE A 380 -29.53 19.30 -71.94
CA ILE A 380 -28.55 20.25 -72.44
C ILE A 380 -29.13 20.95 -73.67
N THR A 381 -29.17 22.28 -73.66
CA THR A 381 -29.63 23.12 -74.76
C THR A 381 -28.55 24.13 -75.14
N VAL A 382 -28.21 24.17 -76.43
CA VAL A 382 -27.23 25.09 -77.01
C VAL A 382 -27.97 26.22 -77.70
N TYR A 383 -27.74 27.46 -77.26
CA TYR A 383 -28.27 28.67 -77.87
C TYR A 383 -27.19 29.30 -78.75
N TYR A 384 -27.55 29.69 -79.96
CA TYR A 384 -26.61 30.24 -80.94
C TYR A 384 -27.24 31.38 -81.74
N SER A 385 -26.39 32.27 -82.24
CA SER A 385 -26.74 33.39 -83.11
C SER A 385 -25.96 33.36 -84.41
N GLY A 386 -26.62 33.75 -85.50
CA GLY A 386 -26.03 33.88 -86.83
C GLY A 386 -25.72 35.33 -87.18
N TYR A 387 -24.57 35.54 -87.83
CA TYR A 387 -24.09 36.85 -88.27
C TYR A 387 -23.64 36.84 -89.73
N ASP A 388 -23.84 37.94 -90.44
CA ASP A 388 -23.34 38.11 -91.81
C ASP A 388 -21.81 38.34 -91.84
N ALA A 389 -21.24 38.39 -93.05
CA ALA A 389 -19.80 38.63 -93.27
C ALA A 389 -19.32 40.01 -92.76
N ALA A 390 -20.22 40.97 -92.55
CA ALA A 390 -19.92 42.29 -91.97
C ALA A 390 -20.07 42.31 -90.44
N GLY A 391 -20.51 41.20 -89.83
CA GLY A 391 -20.72 41.04 -88.40
C GLY A 391 -22.08 41.56 -87.91
N ASN A 392 -23.05 41.80 -88.78
CA ASN A 392 -24.40 42.19 -88.38
C ASN A 392 -25.21 40.96 -87.93
N TYR A 393 -25.96 41.11 -86.85
CA TYR A 393 -26.86 40.08 -86.34
C TYR A 393 -27.96 39.76 -87.36
N LEU A 394 -28.19 38.47 -87.58
CA LEU A 394 -29.23 37.96 -88.47
C LEU A 394 -30.36 37.29 -87.69
N PHE A 395 -30.03 36.34 -86.80
CA PHE A 395 -31.01 35.55 -86.06
C PHE A 395 -30.39 34.89 -84.83
N SER A 396 -31.24 34.31 -83.97
CA SER A 396 -30.86 33.47 -82.84
C SER A 396 -31.80 32.28 -82.71
N SER A 397 -31.28 31.11 -82.37
CA SER A 397 -32.03 29.86 -82.26
C SER A 397 -31.39 28.94 -81.21
N SER A 398 -31.92 27.72 -81.06
CA SER A 398 -31.40 26.75 -80.09
C SER A 398 -31.57 25.32 -80.54
N ALA A 399 -30.64 24.46 -80.15
CA ALA A 399 -30.66 23.02 -80.40
C ALA A 399 -30.55 22.23 -79.08
N SER A 400 -31.25 21.11 -79.00
CA SER A 400 -31.10 20.15 -77.89
C SER A 400 -29.98 19.16 -78.21
N VAL A 401 -29.23 18.75 -77.19
CA VAL A 401 -28.17 17.76 -77.33
C VAL A 401 -28.73 16.35 -77.11
N GLU A 402 -28.29 15.40 -77.92
CA GLU A 402 -28.57 13.98 -77.77
C GLU A 402 -27.29 13.19 -77.41
N PRO A 403 -27.36 12.21 -76.50
CA PRO A 403 -28.52 11.81 -75.70
C PRO A 403 -28.92 12.86 -74.63
N TYR A 404 -30.16 12.77 -74.12
CA TYR A 404 -30.73 13.72 -73.16
C TYR A 404 -29.93 13.85 -71.85
N ASP A 405 -29.32 12.74 -71.40
CA ASP A 405 -28.46 12.67 -70.21
C ASP A 405 -27.02 12.34 -70.63
N LEU A 406 -26.04 13.09 -70.12
CA LEU A 406 -24.61 12.82 -70.30
C LEU A 406 -23.98 12.43 -68.97
N ALA A 407 -23.46 11.21 -68.90
CA ALA A 407 -22.58 10.77 -67.80
C ALA A 407 -21.29 11.59 -67.75
N ILE A 408 -20.58 11.55 -66.62
CA ILE A 408 -19.31 12.26 -66.41
C ILE A 408 -18.32 11.90 -67.52
N GLY A 409 -17.81 12.91 -68.23
CA GLY A 409 -16.86 12.75 -69.33
C GLY A 409 -17.45 12.30 -70.67
N ALA A 410 -18.76 12.03 -70.74
CA ALA A 410 -19.42 11.61 -71.97
C ALA A 410 -19.67 12.80 -72.92
N THR A 411 -19.79 12.51 -74.21
CA THR A 411 -20.07 13.50 -75.26
C THR A 411 -21.48 13.28 -75.82
N GLY A 412 -22.16 14.37 -76.12
CA GLY A 412 -23.42 14.39 -76.88
C GLY A 412 -23.30 15.31 -78.08
N SER A 413 -24.15 15.10 -79.09
CA SER A 413 -24.18 15.89 -80.32
C SER A 413 -25.49 16.66 -80.44
N TYR A 414 -25.45 17.80 -81.13
CA TYR A 414 -26.64 18.54 -81.52
C TYR A 414 -26.57 18.87 -83.00
N SER A 415 -27.74 18.96 -83.63
CA SER A 415 -27.87 19.47 -84.99
C SER A 415 -29.04 20.44 -85.09
N ALA A 416 -28.89 21.43 -85.97
CA ALA A 416 -29.95 22.37 -86.29
C ALA A 416 -29.92 22.75 -87.78
N TYR A 417 -31.09 23.12 -88.27
CA TYR A 417 -31.31 23.53 -89.66
C TYR A 417 -31.95 24.91 -89.67
N GLU A 418 -31.35 25.84 -90.38
CA GLU A 418 -31.88 27.19 -90.58
C GLU A 418 -32.15 27.39 -92.07
N TYR A 419 -33.41 27.63 -92.41
CA TYR A 419 -33.89 27.63 -93.80
C TYR A 419 -33.72 29.00 -94.48
N ASP A 420 -33.55 28.96 -95.81
CA ASP A 420 -33.65 30.13 -96.72
C ASP A 420 -32.61 31.26 -96.55
N TRP A 421 -31.35 30.95 -96.19
CA TRP A 421 -30.30 31.98 -96.04
C TRP A 421 -29.49 32.24 -97.31
N TYR A 422 -29.22 31.23 -98.14
CA TYR A 422 -28.53 31.29 -99.44
C TYR A 422 -27.12 31.93 -99.46
N GLU A 423 -26.58 32.36 -98.31
CA GLU A 423 -25.25 32.92 -98.13
C GLU A 423 -24.57 32.30 -96.89
N GLU A 424 -23.24 32.32 -96.84
CA GLU A 424 -22.47 31.84 -95.67
C GLU A 424 -22.74 32.74 -94.45
N VAL A 425 -23.10 32.11 -93.32
CA VAL A 425 -23.33 32.77 -92.03
C VAL A 425 -22.29 32.33 -91.03
N THR A 426 -21.79 33.26 -90.24
CA THR A 426 -20.95 32.95 -89.07
C THR A 426 -21.84 32.63 -87.88
N ILE A 427 -21.75 31.40 -87.36
CA ILE A 427 -22.47 30.98 -86.16
C ILE A 427 -21.61 31.21 -84.93
N GLN A 428 -22.19 31.84 -83.91
CA GLN A 428 -21.61 32.00 -82.59
C GLN A 428 -22.50 31.30 -81.55
N ILE A 429 -21.91 30.48 -80.69
CA ILE A 429 -22.61 29.91 -79.54
C ILE A 429 -22.71 30.99 -78.46
N ASP A 430 -23.94 31.34 -78.09
CA ASP A 430 -24.21 32.40 -77.12
C ASP A 430 -24.24 31.87 -75.68
N ASN A 431 -24.89 30.71 -75.49
CA ASN A 431 -25.05 30.11 -74.16
C ASN A 431 -25.34 28.61 -74.27
N ILE A 432 -24.96 27.85 -73.24
CA ILE A 432 -25.35 26.46 -73.10
C ILE A 432 -25.98 26.31 -71.72
N THR A 433 -27.17 25.73 -71.64
CA THR A 433 -27.87 25.47 -70.37
C THR A 433 -27.99 23.97 -70.13
N TRP A 434 -27.85 23.54 -68.88
CA TRP A 434 -28.00 22.15 -68.46
C TRP A 434 -28.52 22.09 -67.03
N TYR A 435 -28.96 20.91 -66.59
CA TYR A 435 -29.29 20.62 -65.21
C TYR A 435 -28.34 19.57 -64.65
N LEU A 436 -28.13 19.60 -63.34
CA LEU A 436 -27.36 18.61 -62.59
C LEU A 436 -28.33 17.56 -62.04
N ASP A 437 -27.95 16.29 -62.14
CA ASP A 437 -28.66 15.16 -61.49
C ASP A 437 -28.38 15.09 -59.96
#